data_AF-A0A7S1D5J3-F1
#
_entry.id   AF-A0A7S1D5J3-F1
#
_cell.length_a   1.000
_cell.length_b   1.000
_cell.length_c   1.000
_cell.angle_alpha   90.00
_cell.angle_beta   90.00
_cell.angle_gamma   90.00
#
_symmetry.space_group_name_H-M   'P 1'
#
loop_
_entity.id
_entity.type
_entity.pdbx_description
1 polymer ?
#
loop_
_entity_poly.entity_id
_entity_poly.type
_entity_poly.pdbx_seq_one_letter_code
_entity_poly.pdbx_strand_id
1 'polypeptide(L)'
;FALRWEECPGDLLLMRCIATWSEAHVQSCQLWILSADFDEKELDVDRMIQFLTTTSAQRTAHQTSLERTTQQDGGWMDNKNRVQDAFKLVLESVRNADEPATSMRNSLPPWLQLLLLVAKRGKNQTNLLVSSLLTAVEQDGGEEEDEEVKKSLSSAILRLYAYLPDYVSLGNAKVRTVLVEAAKSPDWLEWRSPRDTQIDNMLLTLTTNPIQRIAQGLVDISKSHPLLMLRKLRTIATVLENDAMTMSTNIVRNTNRTRVHGENLSGPATAKWEGKLVKVSIRHWGYSFTDPLWVSVVEILLSIPREVLFPCGLGTGLEDLLGVYVKLLSTQSQLNNRDRASRVRTRFADLLTVFESTDSWNGWLKSKLPGLSSLGSIRNILISCSLMSPTQGLESIREDHHSKRKP
;
A
#
# COMPACT_ATOMS: atom_id res chain seq x y z
N PHE A 1 -42.59 7.27 -25.33
CA PHE A 1 -41.52 8.14 -25.84
C PHE A 1 -40.31 7.28 -26.15
N ALA A 2 -40.21 6.78 -27.39
CA ALA A 2 -39.06 6.03 -27.87
C ALA A 2 -38.10 7.02 -28.53
N LEU A 3 -37.07 7.43 -27.80
CA LEU A 3 -35.95 8.21 -28.34
C LEU A 3 -34.81 7.25 -28.63
N ARG A 4 -34.26 7.28 -29.84
CA ARG A 4 -33.08 6.52 -30.25
C ARG A 4 -31.87 6.94 -29.41
N TRP A 5 -31.18 5.96 -28.84
CA TRP A 5 -30.12 6.10 -27.84
C TRP A 5 -28.72 6.39 -28.42
N GLU A 6 -28.59 6.54 -29.74
CA GLU A 6 -27.29 6.41 -30.44
C GLU A 6 -26.50 7.72 -30.62
N GLU A 7 -27.07 8.91 -30.38
CA GLU A 7 -26.39 10.18 -30.76
C GLU A 7 -26.23 11.22 -29.62
N CYS A 8 -26.53 10.87 -28.37
CA CYS A 8 -26.18 11.70 -27.22
C CYS A 8 -25.14 10.96 -26.37
N PRO A 9 -24.04 11.60 -25.90
CA PRO A 9 -23.23 11.00 -24.85
C PRO A 9 -24.18 10.70 -23.68
N GLY A 10 -24.41 9.41 -23.40
CA GLY A 10 -25.51 8.93 -22.54
C GLY A 10 -25.56 9.63 -21.18
N ASP A 11 -24.38 10.00 -20.67
CA ASP A 11 -24.16 10.78 -19.45
C ASP A 11 -24.92 12.11 -19.43
N LEU A 12 -24.95 12.82 -20.56
CA LEU A 12 -25.53 14.17 -20.65
C LEU A 12 -27.06 14.12 -20.68
N LEU A 13 -27.63 13.04 -21.21
CA LEU A 13 -29.06 12.78 -21.18
C LEU A 13 -29.51 12.34 -19.79
N LEU A 14 -28.77 11.44 -19.15
CA LEU A 14 -28.98 11.03 -17.76
C LEU A 14 -29.00 12.24 -16.83
N MET A 15 -28.01 13.12 -16.97
CA MET A 15 -27.88 14.35 -16.18
C MET A 15 -29.05 15.31 -16.39
N ARG A 16 -29.50 15.50 -17.65
CA ARG A 16 -30.66 16.34 -17.94
C ARG A 16 -31.96 15.76 -17.39
N CYS A 17 -32.13 14.44 -17.43
CA CYS A 17 -33.27 13.77 -16.80
C CYS A 17 -33.26 13.99 -15.29
N ILE A 18 -32.14 13.72 -14.61
CA ILE A 18 -32.02 13.90 -13.15
C ILE A 18 -32.28 15.37 -12.75
N ALA A 19 -31.79 16.32 -13.53
CA ALA A 19 -31.98 17.76 -13.26
C ALA A 19 -33.43 18.23 -13.43
N THR A 20 -34.24 17.54 -14.25
CA THR A 20 -35.63 17.92 -14.54
C THR A 20 -36.66 17.10 -13.78
N TRP A 21 -36.27 15.95 -13.24
CA TRP A 21 -37.17 15.06 -12.51
C TRP A 21 -37.45 15.58 -11.09
N SER A 22 -38.70 15.41 -10.65
CA SER A 22 -39.06 15.58 -9.25
C SER A 22 -38.42 14.49 -8.40
N GLU A 23 -38.26 14.75 -7.12
CA GLU A 23 -37.72 13.76 -6.16
C GLU A 23 -38.51 12.45 -6.16
N ALA A 24 -39.84 12.52 -6.28
CA ALA A 24 -40.69 11.34 -6.38
C ALA A 24 -40.43 10.49 -7.64
N HIS A 25 -40.15 11.13 -8.78
CA HIS A 25 -39.79 10.41 -10.02
C HIS A 25 -38.42 9.74 -9.88
N VAL A 26 -37.46 10.44 -9.28
CA VAL A 26 -36.13 9.87 -9.03
C VAL A 26 -36.21 8.67 -8.10
N GLN A 27 -36.90 8.78 -6.97
CA GLN A 27 -37.10 7.67 -6.03
C GLN A 27 -37.83 6.49 -6.70
N SER A 28 -38.86 6.76 -7.49
CA SER A 28 -39.59 5.69 -8.22
C SER A 28 -38.67 4.96 -9.21
N CYS A 29 -37.81 5.70 -9.91
CA CYS A 29 -36.84 5.11 -10.84
C CYS A 29 -35.77 4.30 -10.09
N GLN A 30 -35.23 4.81 -8.98
CA GLN A 30 -34.31 4.05 -8.12
C GLN A 30 -34.94 2.72 -7.66
N LEU A 31 -36.19 2.77 -7.18
CA LEU A 31 -36.90 1.56 -6.72
C LEU A 31 -37.16 0.58 -7.85
N TRP A 32 -37.49 1.08 -9.05
CA TRP A 32 -37.68 0.26 -10.25
C TRP A 32 -36.39 -0.44 -10.66
N ILE A 33 -35.27 0.29 -10.77
CA ILE A 33 -33.94 -0.27 -11.07
C ILE A 33 -33.59 -1.38 -10.07
N LEU A 34 -33.82 -1.14 -8.78
CA LEU A 34 -33.52 -2.09 -7.70
C LEU A 34 -34.56 -3.21 -7.57
N SER A 35 -35.60 -3.26 -8.40
CA SER A 35 -36.61 -4.33 -8.42
C SER A 35 -36.71 -5.04 -9.77
N ALA A 36 -35.98 -4.57 -10.78
CA ALA A 36 -35.99 -5.18 -12.09
C ALA A 36 -35.33 -6.55 -12.01
N ASP A 37 -36.04 -7.60 -12.43
CA ASP A 37 -35.42 -8.87 -12.76
C ASP A 37 -34.76 -8.69 -14.13
N PHE A 38 -33.43 -8.77 -14.16
CA PHE A 38 -32.64 -8.51 -15.35
C PHE A 38 -32.74 -9.70 -16.31
N ASP A 39 -33.51 -9.54 -17.39
CA ASP A 39 -33.34 -10.35 -18.59
C ASP A 39 -32.26 -9.64 -19.44
N GLU A 40 -31.09 -10.28 -19.56
CA GLU A 40 -29.75 -9.70 -19.82
C GLU A 40 -29.58 -8.90 -21.13
N LYS A 41 -30.60 -8.72 -21.97
CA LYS A 41 -30.41 -8.31 -23.38
C LYS A 41 -30.84 -6.89 -23.76
N GLU A 42 -31.52 -6.13 -22.91
CA GLU A 42 -32.03 -4.79 -23.30
C GLU A 42 -31.57 -3.61 -22.43
N LEU A 43 -30.89 -3.85 -21.30
CA LEU A 43 -30.63 -2.80 -20.30
C LEU A 43 -29.14 -2.59 -20.03
N ASP A 44 -28.69 -1.35 -20.16
CA ASP A 44 -27.32 -0.93 -19.86
C ASP A 44 -27.14 -0.79 -18.33
N VAL A 45 -26.53 -1.82 -17.73
CA VAL A 45 -26.29 -1.94 -16.28
C VAL A 45 -25.41 -0.80 -15.75
N ASP A 46 -24.40 -0.39 -16.51
CA ASP A 46 -23.50 0.69 -16.11
C ASP A 46 -24.22 2.01 -16.01
N ARG A 47 -25.13 2.32 -16.93
CA ARG A 47 -25.98 3.52 -16.85
C ARG A 47 -26.94 3.47 -15.67
N MET A 48 -27.47 2.30 -15.32
CA MET A 48 -28.32 2.16 -14.13
C MET A 48 -27.52 2.43 -12.85
N ILE A 49 -26.32 1.88 -12.74
CA ILE A 49 -25.41 2.14 -11.63
C ILE A 49 -25.02 3.63 -11.60
N GLN A 50 -24.74 4.22 -12.75
CA GLN A 50 -24.44 5.65 -12.87
C GLN A 50 -25.63 6.52 -12.44
N PHE A 51 -26.87 6.11 -12.73
CA PHE A 51 -28.07 6.78 -12.24
C PHE A 51 -28.16 6.70 -10.71
N LEU A 52 -27.98 5.51 -10.14
CA LEU A 52 -28.02 5.29 -8.68
C LEU A 52 -26.94 6.10 -7.95
N THR A 53 -25.73 6.15 -8.51
CA THR A 53 -24.61 6.92 -7.94
C THR A 53 -24.86 8.43 -8.02
N THR A 54 -25.33 8.91 -9.17
CA THR A 54 -25.56 10.34 -9.44
C THR A 54 -26.74 10.92 -8.66
N THR A 55 -27.79 10.14 -8.50
CA THR A 55 -29.00 10.53 -7.75
C THR A 55 -28.85 10.34 -6.24
N SER A 56 -27.73 9.77 -5.78
CA SER A 56 -27.48 9.64 -4.35
C SER A 56 -27.15 10.99 -3.72
N ALA A 57 -27.65 11.21 -2.50
CA ALA A 57 -27.34 12.43 -1.74
C ALA A 57 -25.87 12.50 -1.28
N GLN A 58 -25.14 11.38 -1.34
CA GLN A 58 -23.78 11.25 -0.83
C GLN A 58 -22.75 11.39 -1.95
N ARG A 59 -21.58 11.95 -1.61
CA ARG A 59 -20.41 11.95 -2.50
C ARG A 59 -19.26 11.16 -1.92
N THR A 60 -18.51 10.49 -2.79
CA THR A 60 -17.18 9.97 -2.45
C THR A 60 -16.13 11.05 -2.74
N ALA A 61 -14.97 10.98 -2.09
CA ALA A 61 -13.86 11.92 -2.34
C ALA A 61 -13.30 11.84 -3.78
N HIS A 62 -13.76 10.87 -4.56
CA HIS A 62 -13.31 10.56 -5.91
C HIS A 62 -14.30 11.00 -7.01
N GLN A 63 -15.43 11.63 -6.65
CA GLN A 63 -16.36 12.25 -7.59
C GLN A 63 -16.00 13.73 -7.79
N THR A 64 -15.29 14.04 -8.87
CA THR A 64 -14.76 15.39 -9.16
C THR A 64 -15.64 16.23 -10.09
N SER A 65 -16.63 15.68 -10.80
CA SER A 65 -17.21 16.37 -11.97
C SER A 65 -18.70 16.70 -11.96
N LEU A 66 -19.52 16.25 -11.00
CA LEU A 66 -20.96 16.49 -11.08
C LEU A 66 -21.46 17.63 -10.19
N GLU A 67 -22.25 18.53 -10.80
CA GLU A 67 -22.99 19.60 -10.13
C GLU A 67 -23.99 19.03 -9.10
N ARG A 68 -24.31 19.81 -8.07
CA ARG A 68 -25.23 19.40 -6.99
C ARG A 68 -26.64 19.28 -7.54
N THR A 69 -27.23 18.09 -7.48
CA THR A 69 -28.67 17.94 -7.32
C THR A 69 -28.97 17.69 -5.84
N THR A 70 -29.72 18.60 -5.21
CA THR A 70 -30.04 18.60 -3.77
C THR A 70 -31.15 17.60 -3.42
N GLN A 71 -31.07 16.38 -3.95
CA GLN A 71 -32.09 15.35 -3.71
C GLN A 71 -31.73 14.50 -2.49
N GLN A 72 -32.72 14.20 -1.64
CA GLN A 72 -32.52 13.27 -0.53
C GLN A 72 -32.40 11.85 -1.10
N ASP A 73 -31.53 11.04 -0.49
CA ASP A 73 -31.53 9.60 -0.72
C ASP A 73 -32.92 9.08 -0.36
N GLY A 74 -33.60 8.36 -1.25
CA GLY A 74 -34.88 7.71 -1.01
C GLY A 74 -34.84 6.59 0.05
N GLY A 75 -33.87 6.60 0.96
CA GLY A 75 -33.67 5.62 2.04
C GLY A 75 -33.24 4.22 1.57
N TRP A 76 -33.08 4.01 0.26
CA TRP A 76 -32.83 2.67 -0.28
C TRP A 76 -31.50 2.07 0.21
N MET A 77 -30.47 2.89 0.43
CA MET A 77 -29.17 2.44 0.96
C MET A 77 -29.23 1.96 2.42
N ASP A 78 -30.31 2.26 3.15
CA ASP A 78 -30.50 1.80 4.53
C ASP A 78 -31.28 0.47 4.57
N ASN A 79 -31.91 0.08 3.45
CA ASN A 79 -32.64 -1.17 3.33
C ASN A 79 -31.72 -2.29 2.82
N LYS A 80 -31.50 -3.31 3.67
CA LYS A 80 -30.64 -4.46 3.36
C LYS A 80 -30.99 -5.13 2.03
N ASN A 81 -32.27 -5.34 1.73
CA ASN A 81 -32.69 -6.03 0.51
C ASN A 81 -32.33 -5.21 -0.73
N ARG A 82 -32.58 -3.90 -0.67
CA ARG A 82 -32.25 -2.97 -1.76
C ARG A 82 -30.74 -2.85 -2.00
N VAL A 83 -29.93 -2.89 -0.93
CA VAL A 83 -28.47 -2.97 -1.05
C VAL A 83 -28.03 -4.28 -1.70
N GLN A 84 -28.69 -5.40 -1.39
CA GLN A 84 -28.43 -6.68 -2.05
C GLN A 84 -28.81 -6.65 -3.54
N ASP A 85 -29.91 -5.99 -3.91
CA ASP A 85 -30.30 -5.82 -5.31
C ASP A 85 -29.32 -4.91 -6.07
N ALA A 86 -28.87 -3.82 -5.44
CA ALA A 86 -27.79 -2.98 -5.97
C ALA A 86 -26.47 -3.77 -6.14
N PHE A 87 -26.22 -4.74 -5.26
CA PHE A 87 -25.06 -5.61 -5.36
C PHE A 87 -25.14 -6.56 -6.55
N LYS A 88 -26.32 -7.08 -6.91
CA LYS A 88 -26.50 -7.89 -8.12
C LYS A 88 -26.14 -7.09 -9.38
N LEU A 89 -26.58 -5.84 -9.47
CA LEU A 89 -26.18 -4.90 -10.53
C LEU A 89 -24.65 -4.73 -10.60
N VAL A 90 -24.01 -4.59 -9.44
CA VAL A 90 -22.54 -4.48 -9.38
C VAL A 90 -21.85 -5.74 -9.90
N LEU A 91 -22.32 -6.93 -9.52
CA LEU A 91 -21.74 -8.18 -10.02
C LEU A 91 -21.90 -8.32 -11.54
N GLU A 92 -23.08 -7.95 -12.05
CA GLU A 92 -23.35 -7.97 -13.48
C GLU A 92 -22.47 -6.99 -14.26
N SER A 93 -22.30 -5.76 -13.75
CA SER A 93 -21.38 -4.77 -14.31
C SER A 93 -19.92 -5.23 -14.30
N VAL A 94 -19.48 -5.92 -13.24
CA VAL A 94 -18.11 -6.45 -13.16
C VAL A 94 -17.90 -7.59 -14.17
N ARG A 95 -18.91 -8.43 -14.41
CA ARG A 95 -18.85 -9.54 -15.38
C ARG A 95 -18.84 -9.04 -16.82
N ASN A 96 -19.60 -8.00 -17.11
CA ASN A 96 -19.71 -7.41 -18.45
C ASN A 96 -18.63 -6.35 -18.76
N ALA A 97 -17.64 -6.18 -17.88
CA ALA A 97 -16.61 -5.16 -18.07
C ALA A 97 -15.57 -5.62 -19.09
N ASP A 98 -15.55 -5.01 -20.28
CA ASP A 98 -14.58 -5.26 -21.35
C ASP A 98 -13.13 -4.89 -20.97
N GLU A 99 -12.93 -4.06 -19.95
CA GLU A 99 -11.61 -3.71 -19.41
C GLU A 99 -11.50 -3.97 -17.90
N PRO A 100 -10.39 -4.55 -17.42
CA PRO A 100 -10.15 -4.69 -16.00
C PRO A 100 -10.12 -3.33 -15.31
N ALA A 101 -10.83 -3.21 -14.19
CA ALA A 101 -10.90 -2.02 -13.34
C ALA A 101 -9.56 -1.56 -12.74
N THR A 102 -8.45 -2.23 -13.07
CA THR A 102 -7.07 -1.87 -12.77
C THR A 102 -6.48 -0.84 -13.75
N SER A 103 -7.03 -0.70 -14.96
CA SER A 103 -6.48 0.16 -16.04
C SER A 103 -6.83 1.66 -15.91
N MET A 104 -7.96 2.01 -15.28
CA MET A 104 -8.46 3.39 -15.30
C MET A 104 -7.80 4.30 -14.26
N ARG A 105 -6.69 4.95 -14.66
CA ARG A 105 -5.92 5.92 -13.86
C ARG A 105 -6.69 7.17 -13.41
N ASN A 106 -7.80 7.54 -14.05
CA ASN A 106 -8.42 8.87 -13.85
C ASN A 106 -9.92 8.87 -13.48
N SER A 107 -10.62 7.73 -13.53
CA SER A 107 -12.03 7.65 -13.13
C SER A 107 -12.36 6.29 -12.53
N LEU A 108 -13.00 6.29 -11.35
CA LEU A 108 -13.52 5.07 -10.75
C LEU A 108 -14.63 4.48 -11.63
N PRO A 109 -14.66 3.16 -11.86
CA PRO A 109 -15.78 2.56 -12.57
C PRO A 109 -17.08 2.78 -11.77
N PRO A 110 -18.23 2.98 -12.44
CA PRO A 110 -19.50 3.31 -11.79
C PRO A 110 -19.86 2.33 -10.67
N TRP A 111 -19.64 1.02 -10.88
CA TRP A 111 -19.96 -0.02 -9.91
C TRP A 111 -19.18 0.15 -8.59
N LEU A 112 -17.91 0.56 -8.68
CA LEU A 112 -17.09 0.77 -7.49
C LEU A 112 -17.49 2.06 -6.77
N GLN A 113 -17.91 3.10 -7.51
CA GLN A 113 -18.46 4.30 -6.90
C GLN A 113 -19.71 3.96 -6.08
N LEU A 114 -20.60 3.11 -6.61
CA LEU A 114 -21.80 2.66 -5.90
C LEU A 114 -21.46 1.90 -4.62
N LEU A 115 -20.50 0.96 -4.68
CA LEU A 115 -20.02 0.25 -3.48
C LEU A 115 -19.49 1.22 -2.41
N LEU A 116 -18.68 2.20 -2.79
CA LEU A 116 -18.10 3.19 -1.86
C LEU A 116 -19.18 4.09 -1.26
N LEU A 117 -20.21 4.47 -2.02
CA LEU A 117 -21.35 5.25 -1.54
C LEU A 117 -22.16 4.47 -0.50
N VAL A 118 -22.51 3.22 -0.81
CA VAL A 118 -23.23 2.34 0.13
C VAL A 118 -22.39 2.10 1.39
N ALA A 119 -21.09 1.85 1.24
CA ALA A 119 -20.19 1.65 2.38
C ALA A 119 -20.11 2.88 3.31
N LYS A 120 -20.22 4.10 2.76
CA LYS A 120 -20.19 5.35 3.53
C LYS A 120 -21.38 5.52 4.49
N ARG A 121 -22.49 4.78 4.30
CA ARG A 121 -23.63 4.78 5.24
C ARG A 121 -23.27 4.24 6.62
N GLY A 122 -22.21 3.44 6.73
CA GLY A 122 -21.69 2.99 8.01
C GLY A 122 -21.28 1.52 8.04
N LYS A 123 -20.75 1.11 9.19
CA LYS A 123 -20.17 -0.21 9.42
C LYS A 123 -21.08 -1.37 9.03
N ASN A 124 -22.39 -1.27 9.27
CA ASN A 124 -23.35 -2.33 8.91
C ASN A 124 -23.42 -2.56 7.39
N GLN A 125 -23.47 -1.49 6.60
CA GLN A 125 -23.49 -1.58 5.15
C GLN A 125 -22.14 -2.04 4.59
N THR A 126 -21.03 -1.53 5.14
CA THR A 126 -19.70 -2.03 4.76
C THR A 126 -19.56 -3.52 5.02
N ASN A 127 -20.00 -4.01 6.18
CA ASN A 127 -19.97 -5.44 6.50
C ASN A 127 -20.83 -6.25 5.53
N LEU A 128 -22.04 -5.78 5.20
CA LEU A 128 -22.91 -6.43 4.23
C LEU A 128 -22.21 -6.56 2.86
N LEU A 129 -21.67 -5.46 2.34
CA LEU A 129 -20.95 -5.46 1.06
C LEU A 129 -19.74 -6.38 1.06
N VAL A 130 -18.89 -6.31 2.10
CA VAL A 130 -17.72 -7.19 2.21
C VAL A 130 -18.13 -8.66 2.28
N SER A 131 -19.21 -8.98 3.00
CA SER A 131 -19.72 -10.36 3.10
C SER A 131 -20.20 -10.86 1.73
N SER A 132 -20.97 -10.04 1.03
CA SER A 132 -21.48 -10.35 -0.31
C SER A 132 -20.37 -10.50 -1.35
N LEU A 133 -19.36 -9.62 -1.31
CA LEU A 133 -18.17 -9.72 -2.17
C LEU A 133 -17.36 -10.99 -1.88
N LEU A 134 -17.16 -11.34 -0.62
CA LEU A 134 -16.47 -12.60 -0.26
C LEU A 134 -17.23 -13.83 -0.76
N THR A 135 -18.56 -13.85 -0.58
CA THR A 135 -19.38 -14.95 -1.09
C THR A 135 -19.28 -15.07 -2.61
N ALA A 136 -19.29 -13.95 -3.33
CA ALA A 136 -19.11 -13.95 -4.78
C ALA A 136 -17.72 -14.43 -5.21
N VAL A 137 -16.66 -14.05 -4.48
CA VAL A 137 -15.29 -14.55 -4.74
C VAL A 137 -15.18 -16.07 -4.50
N GLU A 138 -15.95 -16.62 -3.56
CA GLU A 138 -15.93 -18.05 -3.20
C GLU A 138 -16.80 -18.93 -4.10
N GLN A 139 -17.82 -18.37 -4.77
CA GLN A 139 -18.88 -19.16 -5.39
C GLN A 139 -18.57 -19.73 -6.77
N ASP A 140 -17.46 -19.38 -7.43
CA ASP A 140 -17.25 -19.76 -8.85
C ASP A 140 -16.10 -20.73 -9.16
N GLY A 141 -16.42 -21.68 -10.04
CA GLY A 141 -15.68 -22.89 -10.37
C GLY A 141 -14.94 -22.81 -11.70
N GLY A 142 -13.60 -22.77 -11.62
CA GLY A 142 -12.70 -23.43 -12.58
C GLY A 142 -12.46 -22.79 -13.95
N GLU A 143 -13.22 -21.78 -14.38
CA GLU A 143 -13.00 -21.13 -15.70
C GLU A 143 -12.11 -19.89 -15.60
N GLU A 144 -11.36 -19.56 -16.66
CA GLU A 144 -10.38 -18.44 -16.66
C GLU A 144 -11.06 -17.06 -16.57
N GLU A 145 -12.26 -16.91 -17.14
CA GLU A 145 -13.07 -15.68 -17.09
C GLU A 145 -13.49 -15.33 -15.65
N ASP A 146 -13.69 -16.35 -14.81
CA ASP A 146 -13.99 -16.19 -13.39
C ASP A 146 -12.81 -15.63 -12.58
N GLU A 147 -11.57 -15.86 -13.02
CA GLU A 147 -10.39 -15.40 -12.29
C GLU A 147 -10.18 -13.89 -12.40
N GLU A 148 -10.56 -13.26 -13.51
CA GLU A 148 -10.49 -11.82 -13.68
C GLU A 148 -11.57 -11.11 -12.84
N VAL A 149 -12.78 -11.67 -12.82
CA VAL A 149 -13.87 -11.22 -11.94
C VAL A 149 -13.44 -11.32 -10.47
N LYS A 150 -12.88 -12.46 -10.05
CA LYS A 150 -12.38 -12.65 -8.67
C LYS A 150 -11.32 -11.63 -8.30
N LYS A 151 -10.38 -11.32 -9.20
CA LYS A 151 -9.36 -10.27 -8.98
C LYS A 151 -10.00 -8.90 -8.82
N SER A 152 -10.98 -8.56 -9.65
CA SER A 152 -11.72 -7.30 -9.58
C SER A 152 -12.50 -7.15 -8.28
N LEU A 153 -13.19 -8.19 -7.83
CA LEU A 153 -13.92 -8.21 -6.56
C LEU A 153 -12.96 -8.15 -5.35
N SER A 154 -11.85 -8.88 -5.40
CA SER A 154 -10.80 -8.84 -4.36
C SER A 154 -10.18 -7.44 -4.25
N SER A 155 -9.90 -6.81 -5.39
CA SER A 155 -9.44 -5.42 -5.48
C SER A 155 -10.48 -4.45 -4.92
N ALA A 156 -11.78 -4.67 -5.16
CA ALA A 156 -12.85 -3.88 -4.57
C ALA A 156 -12.86 -3.96 -3.03
N ILE A 157 -12.67 -5.15 -2.45
CA ILE A 157 -12.55 -5.33 -0.99
C ILE A 157 -11.33 -4.56 -0.45
N LEU A 158 -10.19 -4.61 -1.14
CA LEU A 158 -8.99 -3.86 -0.77
C LEU A 158 -9.20 -2.34 -0.83
N ARG A 159 -9.90 -1.85 -1.85
CA ARG A 159 -10.24 -0.43 -2.00
C ARG A 159 -11.23 0.02 -0.93
N LEU A 160 -12.22 -0.81 -0.59
CA LEU A 160 -13.12 -0.57 0.56
C LEU A 160 -12.36 -0.48 1.87
N TYR A 161 -11.40 -1.39 2.09
CA TYR A 161 -10.52 -1.36 3.26
C TYR A 161 -9.65 -0.10 3.30
N ALA A 162 -9.03 0.30 2.19
CA ALA A 162 -8.23 1.53 2.14
C ALA A 162 -9.08 2.77 2.47
N TYR A 163 -10.31 2.83 1.95
CA TYR A 163 -11.23 3.96 2.14
C TYR A 163 -11.86 4.00 3.55
N LEU A 164 -12.23 2.84 4.11
CA LEU A 164 -12.89 2.70 5.43
C LEU A 164 -12.22 1.61 6.28
N PRO A 165 -10.96 1.83 6.71
CA PRO A 165 -10.14 0.79 7.35
C PRO A 165 -10.71 0.28 8.68
N ASP A 166 -11.48 1.12 9.37
CA ASP A 166 -12.10 0.80 10.67
C ASP A 166 -13.39 -0.02 10.54
N TYR A 167 -13.97 -0.09 9.34
CA TYR A 167 -15.25 -0.78 9.12
C TYR A 167 -15.05 -2.18 8.57
N VAL A 168 -13.96 -2.43 7.84
CA VAL A 168 -13.60 -3.76 7.34
C VAL A 168 -12.95 -4.58 8.46
N SER A 169 -13.63 -5.64 8.89
CA SER A 169 -13.15 -6.49 9.99
C SER A 169 -12.02 -7.43 9.54
N LEU A 170 -10.79 -7.12 9.95
CA LEU A 170 -9.63 -8.02 9.80
C LEU A 170 -9.69 -9.23 10.74
N GLY A 171 -10.68 -9.33 11.64
CA GLY A 171 -10.87 -10.53 12.47
C GLY A 171 -11.25 -11.77 11.63
N ASN A 172 -11.87 -11.57 10.47
CA ASN A 172 -12.23 -12.64 9.56
C ASN A 172 -11.00 -13.10 8.73
N ALA A 173 -10.61 -14.37 8.86
CA ALA A 173 -9.47 -14.94 8.14
C ALA A 173 -9.63 -14.85 6.61
N LYS A 174 -10.84 -15.04 6.09
CA LYS A 174 -11.14 -14.96 4.65
C LYS A 174 -10.87 -13.54 4.11
N VAL A 175 -11.31 -12.52 4.85
CA VAL A 175 -11.00 -11.11 4.52
C VAL A 175 -9.49 -10.90 4.47
N ARG A 176 -8.74 -11.38 5.47
CA ARG A 176 -7.27 -11.22 5.49
C ARG A 176 -6.62 -11.86 4.27
N THR A 177 -7.00 -13.09 3.93
CA THR A 177 -6.45 -13.80 2.75
C THR A 177 -6.71 -13.04 1.46
N VAL A 178 -7.96 -12.62 1.22
CA VAL A 178 -8.34 -11.88 0.01
C VAL A 178 -7.62 -10.54 -0.07
N LEU A 179 -7.49 -9.82 1.06
CA LEU A 179 -6.76 -8.56 1.11
C LEU A 179 -5.27 -8.73 0.83
N VAL A 180 -4.62 -9.75 1.39
CA VAL A 180 -3.20 -10.05 1.16
C VAL A 180 -2.96 -10.39 -0.31
N GLU A 181 -3.83 -11.20 -0.92
CA GLU A 181 -3.72 -11.56 -2.34
C GLU A 181 -3.89 -10.34 -3.23
N ALA A 182 -4.96 -9.55 -3.01
CA ALA A 182 -5.21 -8.33 -3.77
C ALA A 182 -4.07 -7.30 -3.61
N ALA A 183 -3.46 -7.21 -2.43
CA ALA A 183 -2.43 -6.23 -2.12
C ALA A 183 -1.06 -6.55 -2.77
N LYS A 184 -0.89 -7.72 -3.39
CA LYS A 184 0.28 -8.02 -4.22
C LYS A 184 0.32 -7.17 -5.50
N SER A 185 -0.83 -6.73 -6.00
CA SER A 185 -0.88 -5.71 -7.07
C SER A 185 -0.41 -4.35 -6.53
N PRO A 186 0.35 -3.54 -7.28
CA PRO A 186 0.74 -2.19 -6.86
C PRO A 186 -0.38 -1.15 -7.00
N ASP A 187 -1.47 -1.45 -7.70
CA ASP A 187 -2.47 -0.43 -8.12
C ASP A 187 -3.19 0.26 -6.95
N TRP A 188 -3.28 -0.41 -5.81
CA TRP A 188 -3.96 0.13 -4.63
C TRP A 188 -3.08 1.13 -3.85
N LEU A 189 -1.78 1.20 -4.12
CA LEU A 189 -0.84 2.02 -3.36
C LEU A 189 -1.08 3.53 -3.52
N GLU A 190 -1.77 3.95 -4.57
CA GLU A 190 -2.10 5.36 -4.84
C GLU A 190 -3.41 5.80 -4.17
N TRP A 191 -4.19 4.86 -3.61
CA TRP A 191 -5.52 5.14 -3.10
C TRP A 191 -5.49 5.85 -1.76
N ARG A 192 -6.26 6.93 -1.59
CA ARG A 192 -6.22 7.68 -0.34
C ARG A 192 -6.96 6.95 0.77
N SER A 193 -6.35 6.88 1.94
CA SER A 193 -6.98 6.46 3.19
C SER A 193 -7.17 7.66 4.13
N PRO A 194 -8.27 7.72 4.90
CA PRO A 194 -8.41 8.71 5.98
C PRO A 194 -7.28 8.65 7.01
N ARG A 195 -6.65 7.47 7.16
CA ARG A 195 -5.53 7.25 8.10
C ARG A 195 -4.17 7.65 7.55
N ASP A 196 -4.04 7.94 6.25
CA ASP A 196 -2.73 8.29 5.66
C ASP A 196 -2.10 9.50 6.34
N THR A 197 -2.87 10.60 6.45
CA THR A 197 -2.41 11.83 7.11
C THR A 197 -2.00 11.60 8.56
N GLN A 198 -2.74 10.74 9.28
CA GLN A 198 -2.42 10.40 10.66
C GLN A 198 -1.08 9.66 10.75
N ILE A 199 -0.89 8.63 9.91
CA ILE A 199 0.35 7.84 9.89
C ILE A 199 1.53 8.73 9.49
N ASP A 200 1.37 9.57 8.46
CA ASP A 200 2.41 10.48 7.97
C ASP A 200 2.83 11.48 9.06
N ASN A 201 1.86 12.05 9.80
CA ASN A 201 2.14 12.94 10.93
C ASN A 201 2.86 12.22 12.08
N MET A 202 2.46 10.99 12.40
CA MET A 202 3.11 10.19 13.44
C MET A 202 4.54 9.82 13.04
N LEU A 203 4.77 9.45 11.78
CA LEU A 203 6.11 9.20 11.25
C LEU A 203 6.97 10.47 11.31
N LEU A 204 6.46 11.62 10.87
CA LEU A 204 7.17 12.90 10.96
C LEU A 204 7.50 13.29 12.42
N THR A 205 6.60 13.01 13.35
CA THR A 205 6.85 13.28 14.77
C THR A 205 7.91 12.31 15.31
N LEU A 206 7.88 11.04 14.90
CA LEU A 206 8.90 10.05 15.27
C LEU A 206 10.31 10.47 14.80
N THR A 207 10.44 11.07 13.61
CA THR A 207 11.75 11.50 13.09
C THR A 207 12.34 12.68 13.87
N THR A 208 11.48 13.61 14.30
CA THR A 208 11.91 14.82 15.01
C THR A 208 12.12 14.57 16.50
N ASN A 209 11.32 13.68 17.09
CA ASN A 209 11.40 13.29 18.48
C ASN A 209 10.96 11.83 18.66
N PRO A 210 11.91 10.87 18.69
CA PRO A 210 11.60 9.45 18.79
C PRO A 210 11.15 9.08 20.22
N ILE A 211 9.98 9.58 20.62
CA ILE A 211 9.35 9.28 21.91
C ILE A 211 8.67 7.91 21.80
N GLN A 212 8.85 7.08 22.84
CA GLN A 212 8.27 5.74 22.93
C GLN A 212 6.75 5.71 22.69
N ARG A 213 6.00 6.73 23.11
CA ARG A 213 4.55 6.83 22.89
C ARG A 213 4.16 6.89 21.40
N ILE A 214 4.93 7.61 20.58
CA ILE A 214 4.66 7.73 19.14
C ILE A 214 4.98 6.41 18.45
N ALA A 215 6.12 5.81 18.81
CA ALA A 215 6.51 4.48 18.32
C ALA A 215 5.43 3.42 18.65
N GLN A 216 4.92 3.43 19.89
CA GLN A 216 3.86 2.52 20.31
C GLN A 216 2.58 2.73 19.50
N GLY A 217 2.18 3.99 19.24
CA GLY A 217 1.02 4.26 18.40
C GLY A 217 1.17 3.74 16.96
N LEU A 218 2.37 3.84 16.38
CA LEU A 218 2.66 3.27 15.06
C LEU A 218 2.65 1.74 15.10
N VAL A 219 3.19 1.12 16.16
CA VAL A 219 3.10 -0.33 16.40
C VAL A 219 1.64 -0.80 16.50
N ASP A 220 0.79 -0.05 17.18
CA ASP A 220 -0.63 -0.39 17.32
C ASP A 220 -1.34 -0.30 15.96
N ILE A 221 -1.03 0.71 15.14
CA ILE A 221 -1.53 0.83 13.76
C ILE A 221 -0.99 -0.30 12.88
N SER A 222 0.28 -0.69 13.00
CA SER A 222 0.85 -1.82 12.26
C SER A 222 0.14 -3.13 12.52
N LYS A 223 -0.33 -3.34 13.76
CA LYS A 223 -1.11 -4.52 14.13
C LYS A 223 -2.55 -4.45 13.62
N SER A 224 -3.19 -3.28 13.72
CA SER A 224 -4.61 -3.13 13.36
C SER A 224 -4.85 -2.87 11.88
N HIS A 225 -3.90 -2.24 11.19
CA HIS A 225 -3.96 -1.89 9.77
C HIS A 225 -2.61 -2.13 9.05
N PRO A 226 -2.14 -3.38 8.98
CA PRO A 226 -0.81 -3.71 8.49
C PRO A 226 -0.56 -3.24 7.05
N LEU A 227 -1.55 -3.39 6.16
CA LEU A 227 -1.44 -2.96 4.76
C LEU A 227 -1.23 -1.44 4.64
N LEU A 228 -1.95 -0.63 5.43
CA LEU A 228 -1.75 0.81 5.41
C LEU A 228 -0.34 1.22 5.87
N MET A 229 0.23 0.49 6.83
CA MET A 229 1.62 0.71 7.23
C MET A 229 2.61 0.31 6.13
N LEU A 230 2.38 -0.81 5.43
CA LEU A 230 3.26 -1.27 4.35
C LEU A 230 3.43 -0.24 3.23
N ARG A 231 2.38 0.53 2.93
CA ARG A 231 2.46 1.63 1.94
C ARG A 231 3.48 2.70 2.29
N LYS A 232 3.86 2.81 3.57
CA LYS A 232 4.79 3.82 4.07
C LYS A 232 6.23 3.32 4.13
N LEU A 233 6.52 2.07 3.75
CA LEU A 233 7.88 1.51 3.84
C LEU A 233 8.91 2.33 3.05
N ARG A 234 8.58 2.77 1.83
CA ARG A 234 9.47 3.66 1.05
C ARG A 234 9.71 4.99 1.77
N THR A 235 8.67 5.61 2.32
CA THR A 235 8.78 6.86 3.09
C THR A 235 9.67 6.65 4.32
N ILE A 236 9.49 5.55 5.04
CA ILE A 236 10.31 5.17 6.20
C ILE A 236 11.76 4.96 5.78
N ALA A 237 12.02 4.29 4.66
CA ALA A 237 13.37 4.11 4.13
C ALA A 237 14.04 5.46 3.84
N THR A 238 13.35 6.35 3.13
CA THR A 238 13.85 7.71 2.85
C THR A 238 14.12 8.51 4.13
N VAL A 239 13.26 8.37 5.14
CA VAL A 239 13.43 8.98 6.46
C VAL A 239 14.73 8.50 7.13
N LEU A 240 14.98 7.19 7.15
CA LEU A 240 16.19 6.62 7.75
C LEU A 240 17.44 6.99 6.95
N GLU A 241 17.34 7.01 5.62
CA GLU A 241 18.44 7.48 4.76
C GLU A 241 18.83 8.92 5.07
N ASN A 242 17.84 9.79 5.27
CA ASN A 242 18.06 11.18 5.64
C ASN A 242 18.60 11.30 7.07
N ASP A 243 18.08 10.55 8.04
CA ASP A 243 18.58 10.54 9.42
C ASP A 243 20.09 10.25 9.45
N ALA A 244 20.54 9.22 8.71
CA ALA A 244 21.95 8.86 8.58
C ALA A 244 22.81 9.87 7.78
N MET A 245 22.20 10.82 7.07
CA MET A 245 22.91 11.97 6.48
C MET A 245 23.06 13.13 7.47
N THR A 246 22.27 13.16 8.54
CA THR A 246 22.16 14.31 9.45
C THR A 246 23.36 14.38 10.40
N MET A 247 24.01 15.53 10.43
CA MET A 247 25.12 15.79 11.35
C MET A 247 24.57 16.13 12.73
N SER A 248 25.27 15.69 13.78
CA SER A 248 25.11 16.24 15.14
C SER A 248 25.01 17.77 15.08
N THR A 249 24.01 18.31 15.76
CA THR A 249 23.58 19.72 15.80
C THR A 249 24.67 20.74 16.14
N ASN A 250 25.87 20.28 16.54
CA ASN A 250 26.98 21.14 16.97
C ASN A 250 27.92 21.60 15.83
N ILE A 251 27.60 21.34 14.55
CA ILE A 251 28.48 21.72 13.44
C ILE A 251 27.82 22.80 12.58
N VAL A 252 28.37 24.00 12.74
CA VAL A 252 28.12 25.26 12.02
C VAL A 252 27.60 25.06 10.58
N ARG A 253 26.46 25.70 10.29
CA ARG A 253 25.68 25.67 9.03
C ARG A 253 26.42 26.21 7.78
N ASN A 254 27.67 26.67 7.89
CA ASN A 254 28.38 27.41 6.82
C ASN A 254 29.47 26.60 6.08
N THR A 255 29.26 25.30 5.88
CA THR A 255 30.20 24.49 5.05
C THR A 255 29.60 24.23 3.69
N ASN A 256 30.24 24.71 2.62
CA ASN A 256 29.97 24.26 1.25
C ASN A 256 30.24 22.75 1.20
N ARG A 257 29.19 21.97 0.91
CA ARG A 257 29.21 20.50 0.98
C ARG A 257 28.94 19.91 -0.39
N THR A 258 29.68 18.86 -0.72
CA THR A 258 29.48 18.05 -1.92
C THR A 258 29.55 16.56 -1.56
N ARG A 259 29.04 15.70 -2.44
CA ARG A 259 29.21 14.25 -2.32
C ARG A 259 30.54 13.86 -2.98
N VAL A 260 31.29 12.96 -2.34
CA VAL A 260 32.51 12.38 -2.89
C VAL A 260 32.35 10.86 -2.89
N HIS A 261 32.67 10.23 -4.02
CA HIS A 261 32.73 8.79 -4.16
C HIS A 261 34.20 8.35 -4.19
N GLY A 262 34.58 7.31 -3.45
CA GLY A 262 35.94 6.78 -3.45
C GLY A 262 36.13 5.66 -2.43
N GLU A 263 37.14 4.81 -2.68
CA GLU A 263 37.55 3.73 -1.78
C GLU A 263 38.55 4.25 -0.74
N ASN A 264 38.45 3.80 0.51
CA ASN A 264 39.40 4.09 1.60
C ASN A 264 39.62 5.59 1.90
N LEU A 265 38.54 6.32 2.17
CA LEU A 265 38.58 7.72 2.57
C LEU A 265 38.73 7.91 4.09
N SER A 266 39.56 7.09 4.73
CA SER A 266 39.86 7.15 6.17
C SER A 266 40.90 8.24 6.46
N GLY A 267 40.53 9.50 6.22
CA GLY A 267 41.40 10.63 6.54
C GLY A 267 40.99 11.94 5.87
N PRO A 268 41.69 13.04 6.21
CA PRO A 268 41.53 14.27 5.48
C PRO A 268 42.04 14.10 4.04
N ALA A 269 41.19 14.37 3.06
CA ALA A 269 41.54 14.36 1.65
C ALA A 269 41.83 15.76 1.13
N THR A 270 42.42 15.85 -0.05
CA THR A 270 42.61 17.12 -0.76
C THR A 270 41.64 17.20 -1.93
N ALA A 271 40.87 18.28 -2.01
CA ALA A 271 39.97 18.56 -3.12
C ALA A 271 40.35 19.90 -3.78
N LYS A 272 40.08 20.06 -5.07
CA LYS A 272 40.26 21.35 -5.76
C LYS A 272 38.95 22.14 -5.68
N TRP A 273 38.96 23.26 -4.96
CA TRP A 273 37.83 24.20 -4.84
C TRP A 273 38.26 25.57 -5.35
N GLU A 274 37.54 26.13 -6.32
CA GLU A 274 37.85 27.45 -6.93
C GLU A 274 39.32 27.59 -7.35
N GLY A 275 39.87 26.54 -7.96
CA GLY A 275 41.27 26.52 -8.42
C GLY A 275 42.31 26.24 -7.34
N LYS A 276 41.95 26.25 -6.05
CA LYS A 276 42.86 25.98 -4.91
C LYS A 276 42.70 24.56 -4.38
N LEU A 277 43.80 23.97 -3.92
CA LEU A 277 43.76 22.71 -3.16
C LEU A 277 43.35 23.01 -1.72
N VAL A 278 42.26 22.40 -1.28
CA VAL A 278 41.73 22.52 0.08
C VAL A 278 41.71 21.15 0.76
N LYS A 279 41.99 21.13 2.06
CA LYS A 279 41.89 19.93 2.89
C LYS A 279 40.44 19.74 3.30
N VAL A 280 39.84 18.60 2.97
CA VAL A 280 38.46 18.26 3.28
C VAL A 280 38.41 17.10 4.25
N SER A 281 37.51 17.17 5.23
CA SER A 281 37.19 16.03 6.10
C SER A 281 36.11 15.19 5.45
N ILE A 282 36.37 13.90 5.27
CA ILE A 282 35.38 12.98 4.71
C ILE A 282 34.59 12.36 5.85
N ARG A 283 33.27 12.34 5.68
CA ARG A 283 32.35 11.73 6.65
C ARG A 283 31.54 10.68 5.94
N HIS A 284 31.53 9.49 6.51
CA HIS A 284 30.75 8.37 5.98
C HIS A 284 29.26 8.58 6.30
N TRP A 285 28.40 8.22 5.35
CA TRP A 285 26.96 8.13 5.61
C TRP A 285 26.70 7.18 6.79
N GLY A 286 25.75 7.50 7.65
CA GLY A 286 25.46 6.71 8.83
C GLY A 286 26.49 6.85 9.95
N TYR A 287 27.54 7.66 9.82
CA TYR A 287 28.47 7.98 10.93
C TYR A 287 27.73 8.51 12.16
N SER A 288 26.69 9.31 11.94
CA SER A 288 25.73 9.73 12.94
C SER A 288 24.35 9.26 12.52
N PHE A 289 23.57 8.76 13.47
CA PHE A 289 22.19 8.35 13.29
C PHE A 289 21.50 8.38 14.66
N THR A 290 20.18 8.39 14.65
CA THR A 290 19.35 8.45 15.86
C THR A 290 18.94 7.04 16.28
N ASP A 291 19.75 6.37 17.11
CA ASP A 291 19.53 4.98 17.54
C ASP A 291 18.07 4.65 17.95
N PRO A 292 17.37 5.47 18.78
CA PRO A 292 15.98 5.20 19.13
C PRO A 292 15.01 5.18 17.94
N LEU A 293 15.24 5.99 16.91
CA LEU A 293 14.42 6.02 15.69
C LEU A 293 14.56 4.71 14.91
N TRP A 294 15.79 4.27 14.68
CA TRP A 294 16.08 3.02 13.96
C TRP A 294 15.52 1.80 14.71
N VAL A 295 15.72 1.74 16.02
CA VAL A 295 15.11 0.68 16.86
C VAL A 295 13.59 0.70 16.76
N SER A 296 12.97 1.88 16.86
CA SER A 296 11.50 2.01 16.77
C SER A 296 10.97 1.55 15.42
N VAL A 297 11.66 1.85 14.33
CA VAL A 297 11.24 1.38 12.99
C VAL A 297 11.30 -0.15 12.90
N VAL A 298 12.34 -0.81 13.43
CA VAL A 298 12.36 -2.28 13.46
C VAL A 298 11.22 -2.84 14.30
N GLU A 299 10.90 -2.21 15.45
CA GLU A 299 9.77 -2.62 16.28
C GLU A 299 8.42 -2.47 15.56
N ILE A 300 8.25 -1.40 14.77
CA ILE A 300 7.09 -1.22 13.89
C ILE A 300 7.01 -2.36 12.86
N LEU A 301 8.13 -2.72 12.20
CA LEU A 301 8.15 -3.81 11.23
C LEU A 301 7.82 -5.17 11.87
N LEU A 302 8.43 -5.48 13.01
CA LEU A 302 8.21 -6.72 13.75
C LEU A 302 6.76 -6.86 14.26
N SER A 303 6.03 -5.76 14.38
CA SER A 303 4.62 -5.76 14.78
C SER A 303 3.64 -6.03 13.63
N ILE A 304 4.09 -5.94 12.37
CA ILE A 304 3.28 -6.29 11.20
C ILE A 304 3.22 -7.83 11.13
N PRO A 305 2.03 -8.44 10.97
CA PRO A 305 1.90 -9.88 10.83
C PRO A 305 2.73 -10.41 9.65
N ARG A 306 3.44 -11.52 9.84
CA ARG A 306 4.43 -12.06 8.88
C ARG A 306 3.78 -12.43 7.55
N GLU A 307 2.56 -12.96 7.62
CA GLU A 307 1.71 -13.32 6.50
C GLU A 307 1.29 -12.10 5.65
N VAL A 308 1.48 -10.88 6.16
CA VAL A 308 1.25 -9.64 5.42
C VAL A 308 2.58 -8.98 5.04
N LEU A 309 3.52 -8.90 5.98
CA LEU A 309 4.79 -8.20 5.80
C LEU A 309 5.60 -8.72 4.61
N PHE A 310 5.80 -10.03 4.49
CA PHE A 310 6.68 -10.53 3.42
C PHE A 310 5.98 -10.68 2.08
N PRO A 311 4.74 -11.22 1.99
CA PRO A 311 4.07 -11.33 0.69
C PRO A 311 3.76 -9.97 0.05
N CYS A 312 3.40 -8.95 0.84
CA CYS A 312 3.04 -7.63 0.32
C CYS A 312 4.17 -6.59 0.48
N GLY A 313 5.04 -6.74 1.48
CA GLY A 313 6.10 -5.75 1.78
C GLY A 313 7.15 -5.62 0.67
N LEU A 314 7.49 -6.73 0.00
CA LEU A 314 8.51 -6.72 -1.04
C LEU A 314 8.13 -5.79 -2.19
N GLY A 315 6.89 -5.88 -2.69
CA GLY A 315 6.36 -4.99 -3.72
C GLY A 315 6.17 -3.53 -3.27
N THR A 316 6.18 -3.28 -1.95
CA THR A 316 5.93 -1.96 -1.35
C THR A 316 7.18 -1.28 -0.79
N GLY A 317 8.37 -1.85 -1.01
CA GLY A 317 9.66 -1.23 -0.65
C GLY A 317 10.31 -1.79 0.62
N LEU A 318 9.92 -2.98 1.08
CA LEU A 318 10.59 -3.67 2.18
C LEU A 318 12.07 -3.93 1.88
N GLU A 319 12.40 -4.37 0.67
CA GLU A 319 13.79 -4.66 0.28
C GLU A 319 14.68 -3.41 0.36
N ASP A 320 14.16 -2.27 -0.09
CA ASP A 320 14.84 -0.98 0.00
C ASP A 320 15.12 -0.64 1.46
N LEU A 321 14.11 -0.77 2.33
CA LEU A 321 14.23 -0.50 3.76
C LEU A 321 15.25 -1.43 4.44
N LEU A 322 15.19 -2.75 4.17
CA LEU A 322 16.17 -3.71 4.68
C LEU A 322 17.58 -3.36 4.19
N GLY A 323 17.71 -2.93 2.93
CA GLY A 323 18.96 -2.45 2.35
C GLY A 323 19.55 -1.25 3.10
N VAL A 324 18.71 -0.31 3.55
CA VAL A 324 19.14 0.84 4.37
C VAL A 324 19.74 0.38 5.72
N TYR A 325 19.15 -0.62 6.38
CA TYR A 325 19.73 -1.22 7.60
C TYR A 325 21.07 -1.90 7.34
N VAL A 326 21.15 -2.73 6.29
CA VAL A 326 22.40 -3.41 5.91
C VAL A 326 23.51 -2.40 5.63
N LYS A 327 23.18 -1.31 4.92
CA LYS A 327 24.12 -0.21 4.64
C LYS A 327 24.60 0.46 5.92
N LEU A 328 23.70 0.72 6.88
CA LEU A 328 24.07 1.36 8.15
C LEU A 328 25.03 0.46 8.93
N LEU A 329 24.66 -0.80 9.12
CA LEU A 329 25.44 -1.76 9.90
C LEU A 329 26.79 -2.07 9.25
N SER A 330 26.86 -2.11 7.92
CA SER A 330 28.13 -2.23 7.18
C SER A 330 29.02 -1.03 7.44
N THR A 331 28.48 0.18 7.32
CA THR A 331 29.26 1.40 7.56
C THR A 331 29.74 1.50 9.01
N GLN A 332 28.88 1.20 9.98
CA GLN A 332 29.24 1.20 11.40
C GLN A 332 30.30 0.14 11.74
N SER A 333 30.28 -1.01 11.06
CA SER A 333 31.30 -2.05 11.23
C SER A 333 32.66 -1.63 10.70
N GLN A 334 32.70 -0.92 9.56
CA GLN A 334 33.94 -0.39 8.98
C GLN A 334 34.54 0.75 9.82
N LEU A 335 33.70 1.55 10.47
CA LEU A 335 34.12 2.63 11.36
C LEU A 335 34.66 2.14 12.71
N ASN A 336 34.68 0.82 12.96
CA ASN A 336 35.01 0.20 14.25
C ASN A 336 34.16 0.70 15.44
N ASN A 337 33.01 1.34 15.19
CA ASN A 337 32.08 1.82 16.21
C ASN A 337 30.99 0.78 16.50
N ARG A 338 31.40 -0.47 16.75
CA ARG A 338 30.48 -1.62 16.82
C ARG A 338 29.42 -1.51 17.91
N ASP A 339 29.74 -0.81 19.00
CA ASP A 339 28.85 -0.65 20.16
C ASP A 339 27.72 0.34 19.90
N ARG A 340 27.95 1.37 19.07
CA ARG A 340 26.98 2.45 18.82
C ARG A 340 25.72 1.96 18.10
N ALA A 341 25.85 0.92 17.28
CA ALA A 341 24.74 0.30 16.55
C ALA A 341 24.38 -1.10 17.09
N SER A 342 24.82 -1.44 18.31
CA SER A 342 24.56 -2.76 18.91
C SER A 342 23.06 -3.07 19.03
N ARG A 343 22.27 -2.12 19.53
CA ARG A 343 20.81 -2.26 19.68
C ARG A 343 20.10 -2.43 18.33
N VAL A 344 20.44 -1.58 17.36
CA VAL A 344 19.93 -1.70 15.98
C VAL A 344 20.30 -3.05 15.38
N ARG A 345 21.56 -3.51 15.55
CA ARG A 345 22.02 -4.81 15.06
C ARG A 345 21.20 -5.95 15.64
N THR A 346 21.00 -5.98 16.97
CA THR A 346 20.21 -7.03 17.64
C THR A 346 18.78 -7.05 17.13
N ARG A 347 18.10 -5.91 17.10
CA ARG A 347 16.72 -5.84 16.62
C ARG A 347 16.59 -6.20 15.15
N PHE A 348 17.52 -5.73 14.33
CA PHE A 348 17.52 -6.08 12.91
C PHE A 348 17.78 -7.58 12.70
N ALA A 349 18.63 -8.20 13.50
CA ALA A 349 18.82 -9.66 13.49
C ALA A 349 17.52 -10.40 13.83
N ASP A 350 16.74 -9.93 14.83
CA ASP A 350 15.42 -10.48 15.14
C ASP A 350 14.51 -10.47 13.90
N LEU A 351 14.51 -9.36 13.13
CA LEU A 351 13.74 -9.25 11.88
C LEU A 351 14.27 -10.19 10.78
N LEU A 352 15.59 -10.34 10.65
CA LEU A 352 16.19 -11.24 9.67
C LEU A 352 15.86 -12.71 9.96
N THR A 353 15.87 -13.15 11.23
CA THR A 353 15.45 -14.51 11.62
C THR A 353 14.01 -14.79 11.21
N VAL A 354 13.16 -13.77 11.24
CA VAL A 354 11.77 -13.89 10.78
C VAL A 354 11.68 -13.91 9.26
N PHE A 355 12.53 -13.17 8.55
CA PHE A 355 12.55 -13.15 7.09
C PHE A 355 13.14 -14.42 6.48
N GLU A 356 14.08 -15.07 7.17
CA GLU A 356 14.73 -16.31 6.75
C GLU A 356 13.75 -17.46 6.48
N SER A 357 12.59 -17.48 7.16
CA SER A 357 11.57 -18.50 6.95
C SER A 357 10.68 -18.26 5.72
N THR A 358 11.08 -17.40 4.78
CA THR A 358 10.26 -17.02 3.62
C THR A 358 10.94 -17.35 2.30
N ASP A 359 10.15 -17.62 1.26
CA ASP A 359 10.67 -17.99 -0.07
C ASP A 359 11.52 -16.89 -0.72
N SER A 360 11.30 -15.63 -0.32
CA SER A 360 12.00 -14.47 -0.88
C SER A 360 13.39 -14.24 -0.28
N TRP A 361 13.73 -14.91 0.82
CA TRP A 361 15.01 -14.78 1.52
C TRP A 361 16.21 -15.02 0.58
N ASN A 362 16.21 -16.16 -0.10
CA ASN A 362 17.32 -16.56 -0.97
C ASN A 362 17.43 -15.66 -2.21
N GLY A 363 16.31 -15.13 -2.71
CA GLY A 363 16.31 -14.12 -3.77
C GLY A 363 17.00 -12.83 -3.32
N TRP A 364 16.60 -12.31 -2.16
CA TRP A 364 17.16 -11.09 -1.59
C TRP A 364 18.66 -11.22 -1.26
N LEU A 365 19.11 -12.35 -0.70
CA LEU A 365 20.54 -12.57 -0.37
C LEU A 365 21.48 -12.49 -1.59
N LYS A 366 20.99 -12.83 -2.78
CA LYS A 366 21.74 -12.77 -4.05
C LYS A 366 21.76 -11.38 -4.65
N SER A 367 20.81 -10.53 -4.28
CA SER A 367 20.72 -9.18 -4.83
C SER A 367 21.96 -8.36 -4.47
N LYS A 368 22.23 -7.33 -5.28
CA LYS A 368 23.28 -6.34 -5.00
C LYS A 368 22.64 -5.13 -4.33
N LEU A 369 23.27 -4.63 -3.29
CA LEU A 369 22.79 -3.45 -2.58
C LEU A 369 23.29 -2.17 -3.27
N PRO A 370 22.41 -1.26 -3.74
CA PRO A 370 22.82 0.00 -4.33
C PRO A 370 23.75 0.81 -3.43
N GLY A 371 24.88 1.26 -4.00
CA GLY A 371 25.91 2.00 -3.26
C GLY A 371 26.91 1.14 -2.48
N LEU A 372 26.71 -0.18 -2.40
CA LEU A 372 27.66 -1.14 -1.83
C LEU A 372 27.95 -2.32 -2.79
N SER A 373 27.68 -2.16 -4.09
CA SER A 373 27.85 -3.19 -5.10
C SER A 373 29.27 -3.78 -5.19
N SER A 374 30.29 -3.04 -4.76
CA SER A 374 31.69 -3.51 -4.68
C SER A 374 31.92 -4.56 -3.59
N LEU A 375 31.06 -4.61 -2.56
CA LEU A 375 31.10 -5.63 -1.51
C LEU A 375 30.44 -6.95 -1.93
N GLY A 376 29.92 -7.02 -3.16
CA GLY A 376 29.25 -8.19 -3.71
C GLY A 376 27.75 -8.22 -3.40
N SER A 377 27.23 -9.42 -3.12
CA SER A 377 25.80 -9.60 -2.80
C SER A 377 25.50 -9.29 -1.34
N ILE A 378 24.22 -9.08 -1.01
CA ILE A 378 23.76 -8.84 0.36
C ILE A 378 24.27 -9.91 1.33
N ARG A 379 24.30 -11.18 0.93
CA ARG A 379 24.90 -12.29 1.70
C ARG A 379 26.30 -11.96 2.22
N ASN A 380 27.20 -11.50 1.36
CA ASN A 380 28.58 -11.20 1.75
C ASN A 380 28.63 -10.05 2.76
N ILE A 381 27.75 -9.06 2.58
CA ILE A 381 27.66 -7.91 3.48
C ILE A 381 27.15 -8.37 4.86
N LEU A 382 26.12 -9.22 4.92
CA LEU A 382 25.60 -9.75 6.19
C LEU A 382 26.65 -10.54 6.97
N ILE A 383 27.44 -11.37 6.29
CA ILE A 383 28.57 -12.10 6.90
C ILE A 383 29.60 -11.11 7.48
N SER A 384 29.98 -10.08 6.70
CA SER A 384 30.94 -9.07 7.16
C SER A 384 30.45 -8.25 8.35
N CYS A 385 29.12 -8.10 8.51
CA CYS A 385 28.49 -7.37 9.60
C CYS A 385 28.20 -8.24 10.83
N SER A 386 28.57 -9.53 10.80
CA SER A 386 28.23 -10.52 11.83
C SER A 386 26.71 -10.67 12.05
N LEU A 387 25.92 -10.49 10.98
CA LEU A 387 24.47 -10.71 10.95
C LEU A 387 24.11 -12.11 10.41
N MET A 388 25.09 -12.80 9.82
CA MET A 388 24.97 -14.15 9.27
C MET A 388 26.30 -14.86 9.48
N SER A 389 26.28 -16.14 9.86
CA SER A 389 27.52 -16.91 9.98
C SER A 389 28.06 -17.32 8.59
N PRO A 390 29.37 -17.54 8.44
CA PRO A 390 29.92 -18.07 7.19
C PRO A 390 29.31 -19.42 6.79
N THR A 391 28.91 -20.26 7.76
CA THR A 391 28.29 -21.57 7.50
C THR A 391 26.88 -21.40 6.93
N GLN A 392 26.06 -20.53 7.51
CA GLN A 392 24.74 -20.16 6.98
C GLN A 392 24.84 -19.57 5.57
N GLY A 393 25.86 -18.73 5.34
CA GLY A 393 26.17 -18.19 4.02
C GLY A 393 26.43 -19.28 2.97
N LEU A 394 27.21 -20.31 3.31
CA LEU A 394 27.48 -21.44 2.42
C LEU A 394 26.26 -22.36 2.22
N GLU A 395 25.46 -22.57 3.26
CA GLU A 395 24.23 -23.37 3.19
C GLU A 395 23.22 -22.77 2.22
N SER A 396 23.01 -21.44 2.26
CA SER A 396 22.12 -20.75 1.31
C SER A 396 22.58 -20.87 -0.16
N ILE A 397 23.87 -21.12 -0.41
CA ILE A 397 24.40 -21.38 -1.77
C ILE A 397 24.13 -22.84 -2.18
N ARG A 398 24.19 -23.79 -1.24
CA ARG A 398 23.95 -25.21 -1.51
C ARG A 398 22.48 -25.50 -1.83
N GLU A 399 21.56 -24.86 -1.10
CA GLU A 399 20.12 -24.97 -1.35
C GLU A 399 19.75 -24.51 -2.78
N ASP A 400 20.39 -23.44 -3.26
CA ASP A 400 20.22 -22.96 -4.63
C ASP A 400 20.67 -23.95 -5.70
N HIS A 401 21.81 -24.62 -5.47
CA HIS A 401 22.34 -25.61 -6.41
C HIS A 401 21.48 -26.88 -6.45
N HIS A 402 20.80 -27.22 -5.36
CA HIS A 402 19.84 -28.32 -5.31
C HIS A 402 18.48 -27.96 -5.92
N SER A 403 17.99 -26.73 -5.73
CA SER A 403 16.78 -26.21 -6.38
C SER A 403 16.89 -26.22 -7.91
N LYS A 404 18.04 -25.82 -8.48
CA LYS A 404 18.29 -25.80 -9.94
C LYS A 404 18.55 -27.17 -10.57
N ARG A 405 18.61 -28.25 -9.79
CA ARG A 405 18.89 -29.62 -10.26
C ARG A 405 17.70 -30.57 -10.16
N LYS A 406 16.56 -30.14 -9.63
CA LYS A 406 15.31 -30.91 -9.72
C LYS A 406 14.58 -30.53 -11.02
N PRO A 407 14.34 -31.48 -11.94
CA PRO A 407 13.58 -31.24 -13.16
C PRO A 407 12.12 -30.92 -12.89
#